data_AF-A0A7V1N8X6-F1
#
_entry.id   AF-A0A7V1N8X6-F1
#
_cell.length_a   1.000
_cell.length_b   1.000
_cell.length_c   1.000
_cell.angle_alpha   90.00
_cell.angle_beta   90.00
_cell.angle_gamma   90.00
#
_symmetry.space_group_name_H-M   'P 1'
#
loop_
_entity.id
_entity.type
_entity.pdbx_description
1 polymer ?
#
loop_
_entity_poly.entity_id
_entity_poly.type
_entity_poly.pdbx_seq_one_letter_code
_entity_poly.pdbx_strand_id
1 'polypeptide(L)'
;MDRRSTVSKGLSGFALFLIVASLLSIGPAPARAQTLSIAEAEALVRARYFEGLPEAEAARIGPEGAARLVEMLADPEEKPNHAQILLALGLCGAPDALLAIRQWRARAPQAGEIDRDAFRAWQALPYALGHLARFDRRALVDLEALMNEPAPDWTFLHHGGARLLRENRRAVATALEMTGLPEARRVLDRAVGPGAVASDPELAAHVRSLRALPVERAGAVGR
;
A
#
# COMPACT_ATOMS: atom_id res chain seq x y z
N MET A 1 -93.92 10.77 0.02
CA MET A 1 -93.75 9.30 0.07
C MET A 1 -92.25 9.07 0.20
N ASP A 2 -91.69 8.90 1.39
CA ASP A 2 -91.69 7.66 2.22
C ASP A 2 -91.03 6.51 1.42
N ARG A 3 -89.93 5.80 1.76
CA ARG A 3 -89.28 5.44 3.04
C ARG A 3 -87.81 4.98 2.83
N ARG A 4 -86.95 5.35 3.79
CA ARG A 4 -85.99 4.57 4.61
C ARG A 4 -85.11 3.43 4.03
N SER A 5 -83.82 3.55 4.43
CA SER A 5 -82.89 2.51 4.98
C SER A 5 -82.36 1.44 4.02
N THR A 6 -81.09 1.00 4.03
CA THR A 6 -80.21 0.63 5.16
C THR A 6 -78.72 0.64 4.79
N VAL A 7 -77.91 0.78 5.84
CA VAL A 7 -76.45 0.72 6.01
C VAL A 7 -75.80 -0.56 5.49
N SER A 8 -74.56 -0.46 4.98
CA SER A 8 -73.52 -1.48 5.19
C SER A 8 -72.11 -0.86 5.12
N LYS A 9 -71.32 -1.11 6.15
CA LYS A 9 -69.91 -0.73 6.33
C LYS A 9 -69.01 -1.90 5.88
N GLY A 10 -67.87 -1.59 5.27
CA GLY A 10 -66.73 -2.50 5.09
C GLY A 10 -65.55 -1.69 4.55
N LEU A 11 -64.67 -1.12 5.38
CA LEU A 11 -63.50 -1.71 6.05
C LEU A 11 -62.50 -2.39 5.08
N SER A 12 -61.22 -1.98 5.25
CA SER A 12 -59.98 -2.59 4.75
C SER A 12 -59.44 -2.02 3.43
N GLY A 13 -58.20 -1.57 3.33
CA GLY A 13 -57.10 -1.61 4.28
C GLY A 13 -55.95 -0.72 3.77
N PHE A 14 -55.30 -0.08 4.72
CA PHE A 14 -54.08 0.69 4.59
C PHE A 14 -52.99 -0.11 3.86
N ALA A 15 -52.52 0.38 2.71
CA ALA A 15 -51.22 0.00 2.17
C ALA A 15 -50.14 0.83 2.86
N LEU A 16 -49.64 0.30 3.99
CA LEU A 16 -48.51 0.85 4.73
C LEU A 16 -47.22 0.55 3.94
N PHE A 17 -46.64 1.56 3.30
CA PHE A 17 -45.31 1.51 2.71
C PHE A 17 -44.27 1.39 3.83
N LEU A 18 -43.80 0.17 4.09
CA LEU A 18 -42.66 -0.12 4.96
C LEU A 18 -41.37 0.24 4.20
N ILE A 19 -40.94 1.50 4.34
CA ILE A 19 -39.58 1.92 4.01
C ILE A 19 -38.66 1.33 5.09
N VAL A 20 -38.08 0.18 4.81
CA VAL A 20 -36.96 -0.35 5.60
C VAL A 20 -35.74 0.48 5.25
N ALA A 21 -35.54 1.55 6.01
CA ALA A 21 -34.30 2.30 6.01
C ALA A 21 -33.20 1.42 6.61
N SER A 22 -32.54 0.64 5.76
CA SER A 22 -31.29 -0.04 6.07
C SER A 22 -30.19 1.01 6.28
N LEU A 23 -30.18 1.61 7.46
CA LEU A 23 -29.04 2.31 8.03
C LEU A 23 -27.90 1.27 8.16
N LEU A 24 -27.13 1.14 7.07
CA LEU A 24 -25.79 0.59 7.12
C LEU A 24 -24.99 1.49 8.06
N SER A 25 -24.94 1.10 9.33
CA SER A 25 -24.01 1.65 10.32
C SER A 25 -22.60 1.47 9.81
N ILE A 26 -22.09 2.49 9.12
CA ILE A 26 -20.65 2.70 8.94
C ILE A 26 -20.15 3.14 10.32
N GLY A 27 -19.99 2.17 11.23
CA GLY A 27 -19.27 2.39 12.47
C GLY A 27 -17.82 2.77 12.12
N PRO A 28 -17.19 3.70 12.85
CA PRO A 28 -15.76 3.94 12.69
C PRO A 28 -15.05 2.61 12.91
N ALA A 29 -14.29 2.16 11.90
CA ALA A 29 -13.40 1.02 12.07
C ALA A 29 -12.55 1.28 13.32
N PRO A 30 -12.38 0.29 14.22
CA PRO A 30 -11.53 0.49 15.39
C PRO A 30 -10.14 0.88 14.88
N ALA A 31 -9.72 2.11 15.19
CA ALA A 31 -8.34 2.51 14.98
C ALA A 31 -7.49 1.45 15.69
N ARG A 32 -6.70 0.66 14.93
CA ARG A 32 -5.74 -0.27 15.54
C ARG A 32 -4.88 0.57 16.47
N ALA A 33 -4.95 0.29 17.76
CA ALA A 33 -4.16 1.03 18.73
C ALA A 33 -2.68 0.83 18.36
N GLN A 34 -2.02 1.92 17.98
CA GLN A 34 -0.60 1.95 17.72
C GLN A 34 0.12 1.88 19.07
N THR A 35 0.31 0.66 19.56
CA THR A 35 0.70 0.37 20.95
C THR A 35 2.15 0.00 21.15
N LEU A 36 2.89 -0.36 20.10
CA LEU A 36 4.27 -0.83 20.30
C LEU A 36 5.15 0.33 20.77
N SER A 37 5.90 0.06 21.82
CA SER A 37 6.94 0.92 22.35
C SER A 37 8.12 1.05 21.39
N ILE A 38 9.03 1.99 21.70
CA ILE A 38 10.29 2.16 20.96
C ILE A 38 11.07 0.84 20.88
N ALA A 39 11.30 0.18 22.02
CA ALA A 39 12.11 -1.05 22.07
C ALA A 39 11.48 -2.20 21.26
N GLU A 40 10.15 -2.33 21.30
CA GLU A 40 9.43 -3.34 20.50
C GLU A 40 9.52 -3.04 19.00
N ALA A 41 9.40 -1.77 18.61
CA ALA A 41 9.56 -1.36 17.21
C ALA A 41 10.98 -1.64 16.68
N GLU A 42 12.02 -1.34 17.47
CA GLU A 42 13.40 -1.66 17.11
C GLU A 42 13.63 -3.17 17.00
N ALA A 43 13.13 -3.94 17.98
CA ALA A 43 13.25 -5.40 17.99
C ALA A 43 12.58 -6.01 16.77
N LEU A 44 11.40 -5.48 16.39
CA LEU A 44 10.66 -5.91 15.21
C LEU A 44 11.51 -5.74 13.93
N VAL A 45 12.09 -4.57 13.69
CA VAL A 45 12.82 -4.32 12.42
C VAL A 45 14.21 -4.95 12.36
N ARG A 46 14.79 -5.33 13.51
CA ARG A 46 16.09 -6.02 13.60
C ARG A 46 15.95 -7.54 13.58
N ALA A 47 14.75 -8.07 13.78
CA ALA A 47 14.51 -9.51 13.74
C ALA A 47 14.67 -10.09 12.33
N ARG A 48 14.83 -11.41 12.24
CA ARG A 48 14.95 -12.12 10.96
C ARG A 48 13.66 -12.82 10.62
N TYR A 49 13.05 -12.43 9.51
CA TYR A 49 11.84 -13.05 8.99
C TYR A 49 12.09 -13.75 7.67
N PHE A 50 11.59 -14.98 7.54
CA PHE A 50 11.66 -15.75 6.29
C PHE A 50 10.45 -15.47 5.38
N GLU A 51 9.31 -15.12 5.96
CA GLU A 51 8.05 -14.84 5.26
C GLU A 51 7.78 -13.34 5.03
N GLY A 52 8.71 -12.49 5.46
CA GLY A 52 8.55 -11.03 5.44
C GLY A 52 8.21 -10.45 6.81
N LEU A 53 8.24 -9.11 6.91
CA LEU A 53 7.93 -8.39 8.14
C LEU A 53 6.47 -8.65 8.56
N PRO A 54 6.18 -9.02 9.83
CA PRO A 54 4.82 -9.25 10.29
C PRO A 54 3.95 -7.98 10.18
N GLU A 55 3.15 -7.89 9.12
CA GLU A 55 2.42 -6.65 8.77
C GLU A 55 1.48 -6.16 9.88
N ALA A 56 0.76 -7.09 10.52
CA ALA A 56 -0.17 -6.76 11.59
C ALA A 56 0.52 -6.17 12.82
N GLU A 57 1.77 -6.56 13.09
CA GLU A 57 2.56 -6.05 14.20
C GLU A 57 3.22 -4.72 13.84
N ALA A 58 3.78 -4.61 12.63
CA ALA A 58 4.32 -3.35 12.12
C ALA A 58 3.24 -2.24 12.08
N ALA A 59 2.00 -2.58 11.72
CA ALA A 59 0.89 -1.63 11.74
C ALA A 59 0.52 -1.12 13.16
N ARG A 60 1.02 -1.77 14.23
CA ARG A 60 0.81 -1.37 15.63
C ARG A 60 1.94 -0.49 16.17
N ILE A 61 2.94 -0.13 15.37
CA ILE A 61 4.02 0.76 15.81
C ILE A 61 3.47 2.12 16.23
N GLY A 62 3.74 2.51 17.48
CA GLY A 62 3.38 3.81 18.07
C GLY A 62 4.09 5.00 17.41
N PRO A 63 3.60 6.24 17.61
CA PRO A 63 4.27 7.45 17.11
C PRO A 63 5.73 7.58 17.54
N GLU A 64 6.04 7.26 18.80
CA GLU A 64 7.41 7.30 19.33
C GLU A 64 8.30 6.23 18.68
N GLY A 65 7.78 5.00 18.51
CA GLY A 65 8.48 3.94 17.79
C GLY A 65 8.73 4.31 16.33
N ALA A 66 7.76 4.92 15.66
CA ALA A 66 7.91 5.37 14.28
C ALA A 66 8.95 6.50 14.16
N ALA A 67 8.95 7.47 15.08
CA ALA A 67 9.98 8.50 15.14
C ALA A 67 11.38 7.88 15.31
N ARG A 68 11.50 6.87 16.17
CA ARG A 68 12.76 6.13 16.31
C ARG A 68 13.17 5.41 15.02
N LEU A 69 12.22 4.80 14.30
CA LEU A 69 12.50 4.16 13.01
C LEU A 69 12.98 5.16 11.95
N VAL A 70 12.50 6.42 11.98
CA VAL A 70 13.01 7.49 11.10
C VAL A 70 14.48 7.78 11.41
N GLU A 71 14.85 7.88 12.69
CA GLU A 71 16.25 8.07 13.10
C GLU A 71 17.12 6.88 12.64
N MET A 72 16.67 5.64 12.88
CA MET A 72 17.38 4.43 12.44
C MET A 72 17.54 4.37 10.93
N LEU A 73 16.55 4.80 10.14
CA LEU A 73 16.67 4.85 8.69
C LEU A 73 17.76 5.83 8.21
N ALA A 74 18.04 6.87 9.02
CA ALA A 74 19.09 7.83 8.73
C ALA A 74 20.48 7.38 9.20
N ASP A 75 20.58 6.37 10.05
CA ASP A 75 21.81 5.82 10.59
C ASP A 75 22.45 4.81 9.61
N PRO A 76 23.71 5.03 9.17
CA PRO A 76 24.44 4.07 8.34
C PRO A 76 24.68 2.70 9.02
N GLU A 77 24.79 2.66 10.36
CA GLU A 77 25.02 1.39 11.08
C GLU A 77 23.78 0.48 11.04
N GLU A 78 22.60 1.06 10.83
CA GLU A 78 21.34 0.33 10.65
C GLU A 78 21.09 -0.14 9.22
N LYS A 79 22.07 0.03 8.32
CA LYS A 79 21.97 -0.39 6.92
C LYS A 79 21.48 -1.83 6.72
N PRO A 80 21.90 -2.84 7.52
CA PRO A 80 21.37 -4.21 7.39
C PRO A 80 19.85 -4.32 7.60
N ASN A 81 19.24 -3.34 8.29
CA ASN A 81 17.84 -3.31 8.67
C ASN A 81 17.01 -2.32 7.85
N HIS A 82 17.62 -1.48 6.99
CA HIS A 82 16.92 -0.44 6.21
C HIS A 82 15.71 -0.99 5.43
N ALA A 83 15.82 -2.18 4.83
CA ALA A 83 14.70 -2.81 4.13
C ALA A 83 13.47 -3.02 5.03
N GLN A 84 13.69 -3.47 6.27
CA GLN A 84 12.60 -3.70 7.23
C GLN A 84 12.07 -2.39 7.80
N ILE A 85 12.96 -1.43 8.06
CA ILE A 85 12.59 -0.09 8.54
C ILE A 85 11.69 0.62 7.51
N LEU A 86 12.04 0.58 6.22
CA LEU A 86 11.22 1.12 5.14
C LEU A 86 9.82 0.51 5.15
N LEU A 87 9.73 -0.83 5.18
CA LEU A 87 8.44 -1.53 5.21
C LEU A 87 7.62 -1.17 6.45
N ALA A 88 8.25 -1.17 7.63
CA ALA A 88 7.60 -0.83 8.90
C ALA A 88 7.01 0.58 8.87
N LEU A 89 7.77 1.57 8.37
CA LEU A 89 7.30 2.95 8.20
C LEU A 89 6.12 3.04 7.21
N GLY A 90 6.14 2.27 6.13
CA GLY A 90 5.03 2.20 5.20
C GLY A 90 3.76 1.57 5.80
N LEU A 91 3.93 0.54 6.62
CA LEU A 91 2.84 -0.20 7.27
C LEU A 91 2.19 0.56 8.42
N CYS A 92 2.98 1.26 9.24
CA CYS A 92 2.45 2.02 10.38
C CYS A 92 1.85 3.37 9.96
N GLY A 93 2.23 3.90 8.78
CA GLY A 93 1.63 5.10 8.22
C GLY A 93 2.00 6.38 8.98
N ALA A 94 3.19 6.43 9.60
CA ALA A 94 3.61 7.59 10.38
C ALA A 94 3.67 8.87 9.53
N PRO A 95 3.30 10.05 10.06
CA PRO A 95 3.24 11.30 9.29
C PRO A 95 4.55 11.67 8.56
N ASP A 96 5.69 11.38 9.17
CA ASP A 96 7.02 11.70 8.61
C ASP A 96 7.63 10.56 7.77
N ALA A 97 6.94 9.42 7.65
CA ALA A 97 7.45 8.25 6.92
C ALA A 97 7.81 8.58 5.47
N LEU A 98 6.96 9.35 4.78
CA LEU A 98 7.22 9.70 3.38
C LEU A 98 8.48 10.55 3.23
N LEU A 99 8.66 11.55 4.10
CA LEU A 99 9.84 12.41 4.08
C LEU A 99 11.10 11.59 4.38
N ALA A 100 11.05 10.71 5.38
CA ALA A 100 12.17 9.84 5.75
C ALA A 100 12.56 8.89 4.60
N ILE A 101 11.58 8.27 3.94
CA ILE A 101 11.80 7.39 2.77
C ILE A 101 12.46 8.17 1.62
N ARG A 102 11.99 9.39 1.33
CA ARG A 102 12.58 10.26 0.29
C ARG A 102 14.02 10.66 0.64
N GLN A 103 14.29 11.02 1.88
CA GLN A 103 15.63 11.38 2.35
C GLN A 103 16.60 10.20 2.33
N TRP A 104 16.14 9.00 2.69
CA TRP A 104 16.91 7.77 2.52
C TRP A 104 17.24 7.54 1.06
N ARG A 105 16.24 7.61 0.17
CA ARG A 105 16.41 7.42 -1.26
C ARG A 105 17.39 8.41 -1.88
N ALA A 106 17.33 9.68 -1.49
CA ALA A 106 18.24 10.72 -1.97
C ALA A 106 19.72 10.48 -1.59
N ARG A 107 19.96 9.72 -0.51
CA ARG A 107 21.31 9.32 -0.06
C ARG A 107 21.74 7.95 -0.58
N ALA A 108 20.82 7.16 -1.11
CA ALA A 108 21.13 5.84 -1.65
C ALA A 108 22.11 5.96 -2.85
N PRO A 109 23.01 4.97 -3.06
CA PRO A 109 23.93 4.99 -4.18
C PRO A 109 23.19 5.13 -5.51
N GLN A 110 23.66 6.03 -6.36
CA GLN A 110 23.09 6.27 -7.70
C GLN A 110 23.87 5.57 -8.81
N ALA A 111 25.13 5.19 -8.55
CA ALA A 111 26.02 4.54 -9.52
C ALA A 111 27.01 3.59 -8.83
N GLY A 112 27.62 2.70 -9.62
CA GLY A 112 28.67 1.76 -9.18
C GLY A 112 28.12 0.44 -8.63
N GLU A 113 28.98 -0.40 -8.04
CA GLU A 113 28.52 -1.64 -7.40
C GLU A 113 27.97 -1.32 -6.00
N ILE A 114 26.75 -1.78 -5.71
CA ILE A 114 26.15 -1.68 -4.36
C ILE A 114 26.25 -3.01 -3.63
N ASP A 115 26.20 -2.97 -2.31
CA ASP A 115 26.15 -4.19 -1.51
C ASP A 115 24.73 -4.76 -1.37
N ARG A 116 24.68 -5.95 -0.77
CA ARG A 116 23.46 -6.71 -0.56
C ARG A 116 22.40 -5.94 0.23
N ASP A 117 22.79 -5.17 1.25
CA ASP A 117 21.84 -4.51 2.14
C ASP A 117 21.22 -3.30 1.44
N ALA A 118 22.01 -2.53 0.69
CA ALA A 118 21.49 -1.49 -0.19
C ALA A 118 20.54 -2.06 -1.25
N PHE A 119 20.90 -3.19 -1.88
CA PHE A 119 20.04 -3.84 -2.87
C PHE A 119 18.71 -4.31 -2.25
N ARG A 120 18.73 -4.91 -1.05
CA ARG A 120 17.51 -5.33 -0.34
C ARG A 120 16.62 -4.15 0.01
N ALA A 121 17.19 -3.05 0.49
CA ALA A 121 16.43 -1.85 0.82
C ALA A 121 15.81 -1.22 -0.43
N TRP A 122 16.54 -1.20 -1.56
CA TRP A 122 15.98 -0.77 -2.85
C TRP A 122 14.81 -1.65 -3.30
N GLN A 123 14.90 -2.98 -3.17
CA GLN A 123 13.80 -3.88 -3.48
C GLN A 123 12.56 -3.67 -2.59
N ALA A 124 12.76 -3.25 -1.34
CA ALA A 124 11.68 -2.99 -0.39
C ALA A 124 10.95 -1.65 -0.65
N LEU A 125 11.62 -0.69 -1.28
CA LEU A 125 11.12 0.68 -1.45
C LEU A 125 9.73 0.76 -2.12
N PRO A 126 9.45 0.08 -3.26
CA PRO A 126 8.11 0.14 -3.87
C PRO A 126 7.01 -0.35 -2.93
N TYR A 127 7.26 -1.43 -2.18
CA TYR A 127 6.28 -2.00 -1.25
C TYR A 127 6.04 -1.07 -0.06
N ALA A 128 7.08 -0.46 0.50
CA ALA A 128 6.96 0.53 1.56
C ALA A 128 6.06 1.70 1.13
N LEU A 129 6.28 2.25 -0.07
CA LEU A 129 5.44 3.30 -0.63
C LEU A 129 4.02 2.83 -0.93
N GLY A 130 3.84 1.58 -1.37
CA GLY A 130 2.53 0.96 -1.60
C GLY A 130 1.69 0.86 -0.33
N HIS A 131 2.28 0.40 0.78
CA HIS A 131 1.61 0.41 2.08
C HIS A 131 1.32 1.85 2.55
N LEU A 132 2.30 2.75 2.41
CA LEU A 132 2.17 4.13 2.84
C LEU A 132 1.08 4.89 2.09
N ALA A 133 0.83 4.58 0.82
CA ALA A 133 -0.17 5.22 -0.03
C ALA A 133 -1.60 5.17 0.54
N ARG A 134 -1.88 4.23 1.45
CA ARG A 134 -3.15 4.13 2.17
C ARG A 134 -3.34 5.25 3.20
N PHE A 135 -2.24 5.77 3.72
CA PHE A 135 -2.19 6.84 4.74
C PHE A 135 -1.83 8.19 4.14
N ASP A 136 -0.88 8.21 3.18
CA ASP A 136 -0.41 9.41 2.49
C ASP A 136 -0.45 9.22 0.97
N ARG A 137 -1.43 9.86 0.33
CA ARG A 137 -1.65 9.76 -1.13
C ARG A 137 -0.49 10.31 -1.94
N ARG A 138 0.40 11.13 -1.37
CA ARG A 138 1.61 11.62 -2.06
C ARG A 138 2.57 10.46 -2.38
N ALA A 139 2.52 9.34 -1.66
CA ALA A 139 3.32 8.15 -1.99
C ALA A 139 2.94 7.53 -3.35
N LEU A 140 1.71 7.74 -3.84
CA LEU A 140 1.34 7.32 -5.20
C LEU A 140 2.10 8.08 -6.29
N VAL A 141 2.39 9.37 -6.05
CA VAL A 141 3.18 10.18 -6.98
C VAL A 141 4.61 9.62 -7.07
N ASP A 142 5.17 9.20 -5.93
CA ASP A 142 6.50 8.60 -5.89
C ASP A 142 6.53 7.22 -6.56
N LEU A 143 5.47 6.40 -6.38
CA LEU A 143 5.33 5.14 -7.12
C LEU A 143 5.21 5.36 -8.63
N GLU A 144 4.43 6.35 -9.06
CA GLU A 144 4.34 6.70 -10.48
C GLU A 144 5.68 7.21 -11.03
N ALA A 145 6.44 7.99 -10.26
CA ALA A 145 7.80 8.38 -10.63
C ALA A 145 8.70 7.14 -10.78
N LEU A 146 8.72 6.25 -9.79
CA LEU A 146 9.52 5.00 -9.82
C LEU A 146 9.17 4.11 -11.02
N MET A 147 7.90 4.05 -11.44
CA MET A 147 7.49 3.29 -12.63
C MET A 147 8.18 3.79 -13.92
N ASN A 148 8.35 5.12 -14.01
CA ASN A 148 8.82 5.81 -15.20
C ASN A 148 10.32 6.10 -15.19
N GLU A 149 11.02 5.80 -14.10
CA GLU A 149 12.45 6.01 -13.99
C GLU A 149 13.25 5.13 -14.96
N PRO A 150 14.41 5.62 -15.43
CA PRO A 150 15.35 4.80 -16.18
C PRO A 150 15.94 3.70 -15.30
N ALA A 151 16.67 2.77 -15.93
CA ALA A 151 17.48 1.84 -15.15
C ALA A 151 18.49 2.62 -14.28
N PRO A 152 18.73 2.21 -13.03
CA PRO A 152 19.78 2.81 -12.24
C PRO A 152 21.16 2.52 -12.85
N ASP A 153 22.11 3.44 -12.63
CA ASP A 153 23.51 3.32 -13.09
C ASP A 153 24.39 2.52 -12.13
N TRP A 154 23.77 1.78 -11.20
CA TRP A 154 24.44 0.87 -10.28
C TRP A 154 24.18 -0.60 -10.62
N THR A 155 25.04 -1.47 -10.10
CA THR A 155 24.96 -2.93 -10.25
C THR A 155 24.99 -3.64 -8.91
N PHE A 156 24.44 -4.86 -8.87
CA PHE A 156 24.58 -5.79 -7.76
C PHE A 156 24.78 -7.20 -8.32
N LEU A 157 25.98 -7.77 -8.17
CA LEU A 157 26.35 -9.05 -8.75
C LEU A 157 26.08 -9.09 -10.27
N HIS A 158 25.05 -9.81 -10.70
CA HIS A 158 24.62 -9.93 -12.10
C HIS A 158 23.37 -9.10 -12.43
N HIS A 159 22.91 -8.26 -11.49
CA HIS A 159 21.79 -7.34 -11.68
C HIS A 159 22.32 -5.99 -12.16
N GLY A 160 21.81 -5.52 -13.30
CA GLY A 160 22.17 -4.23 -13.89
C GLY A 160 21.21 -3.83 -15.01
N GLY A 161 21.20 -2.55 -15.37
CA GLY A 161 20.56 -2.02 -16.57
C GLY A 161 19.10 -2.47 -16.77
N ALA A 162 18.81 -3.02 -17.95
CA ALA A 162 17.46 -3.44 -18.32
C ALA A 162 16.84 -4.49 -17.37
N ARG A 163 17.66 -5.32 -16.71
CA ARG A 163 17.16 -6.30 -15.73
C ARG A 163 16.63 -5.60 -14.49
N LEU A 164 17.39 -4.67 -13.91
CA LEU A 164 16.96 -3.88 -12.75
C LEU A 164 15.72 -3.05 -13.08
N LEU A 165 15.66 -2.48 -14.28
CA LEU A 165 14.48 -1.74 -14.73
C LEU A 165 13.22 -2.62 -14.75
N ARG A 166 13.29 -3.83 -15.29
CA ARG A 166 12.15 -4.77 -15.31
C ARG A 166 11.76 -5.21 -13.90
N GLU A 167 12.73 -5.52 -13.05
CA GLU A 167 12.49 -5.89 -11.65
C GLU A 167 11.79 -4.76 -10.89
N ASN A 168 12.27 -3.52 -11.02
CA ASN A 168 11.66 -2.34 -10.41
C ASN A 168 10.22 -2.14 -10.88
N ARG A 169 9.98 -2.12 -12.20
CA ARG A 169 8.64 -1.89 -12.75
C ARG A 169 7.63 -2.95 -12.31
N ARG A 170 8.05 -4.22 -12.23
CA ARG A 170 7.21 -5.29 -11.68
C ARG A 170 6.90 -5.07 -10.21
N ALA A 171 7.89 -4.69 -9.40
CA ALA A 171 7.68 -4.40 -7.97
C ALA A 171 6.74 -3.20 -7.77
N VAL A 172 6.93 -2.10 -8.51
CA VAL A 172 6.04 -0.93 -8.49
C VAL A 172 4.64 -1.30 -8.94
N ALA A 173 4.48 -2.11 -9.99
CA ALA A 173 3.16 -2.56 -10.44
C ALA A 173 2.43 -3.37 -9.37
N THR A 174 3.14 -4.29 -8.71
CA THR A 174 2.60 -5.05 -7.58
C THR A 174 2.21 -4.11 -6.43
N ALA A 175 3.08 -3.16 -6.05
CA ALA A 175 2.80 -2.21 -4.98
C ALA A 175 1.59 -1.31 -5.28
N LEU A 176 1.44 -0.84 -6.53
CA LEU A 176 0.28 -0.06 -6.99
C LEU A 176 -1.01 -0.88 -6.85
N GLU A 177 -1.02 -2.14 -7.29
CA GLU A 177 -2.18 -3.02 -7.15
C GLU A 177 -2.52 -3.27 -5.67
N MET A 178 -1.51 -3.55 -4.83
CA MET A 178 -1.67 -3.78 -3.40
C MET A 178 -2.33 -2.60 -2.66
N THR A 179 -2.23 -1.38 -3.18
CA THR A 179 -2.90 -0.23 -2.57
C THR A 179 -4.43 -0.36 -2.59
N GLY A 180 -5.00 -1.03 -3.59
CA GLY A 180 -6.43 -1.09 -3.85
C GLY A 180 -7.06 0.24 -4.29
N LEU A 181 -6.24 1.25 -4.61
CA LEU A 181 -6.71 2.62 -4.88
C LEU A 181 -7.06 2.80 -6.37
N PRO A 182 -8.20 3.45 -6.71
CA PRO A 182 -8.54 3.75 -8.10
C PRO A 182 -7.48 4.57 -8.82
N GLU A 183 -6.81 5.49 -8.12
CA GLU A 183 -5.68 6.28 -8.62
C GLU A 183 -4.54 5.38 -9.10
N ALA A 184 -4.16 4.38 -8.29
CA ALA A 184 -3.09 3.45 -8.60
C ALA A 184 -3.43 2.59 -9.83
N ARG A 185 -4.70 2.19 -9.97
CA ARG A 185 -5.18 1.49 -11.18
C ARG A 185 -5.03 2.36 -12.43
N ARG A 186 -5.32 3.66 -12.35
CA ARG A 186 -5.11 4.59 -13.48
C ARG A 186 -3.63 4.72 -13.84
N VAL A 187 -2.72 4.70 -12.87
CA VAL A 187 -1.27 4.66 -13.12
C VAL A 187 -0.90 3.39 -13.90
N LEU A 188 -1.39 2.23 -13.46
CA LEU A 188 -1.17 0.97 -14.17
C LEU A 188 -1.73 0.99 -15.59
N ASP A 189 -2.93 1.51 -15.79
CA ASP A 189 -3.55 1.63 -17.13
C ASP A 189 -2.72 2.51 -18.07
N ARG A 190 -2.15 3.62 -17.58
CA ARG A 190 -1.22 4.44 -18.36
C ARG A 190 0.07 3.72 -18.68
N ALA A 191 0.62 2.97 -17.71
CA ALA A 191 1.90 2.27 -17.87
C ALA A 191 1.86 1.13 -18.89
N VAL A 192 0.68 0.55 -19.16
CA VAL A 192 0.51 -0.56 -20.13
C VAL A 192 -0.39 -0.21 -21.31
N GLY A 193 -0.88 1.03 -21.36
CA GLY A 193 -1.84 1.51 -22.35
C GLY A 193 -1.20 1.94 -23.67
N PRO A 194 -2.02 2.24 -24.68
CA PRO A 194 -1.56 2.86 -25.93
C PRO A 194 -0.82 4.17 -25.63
N GLY A 195 0.42 4.30 -26.09
CA GLY A 195 1.26 5.48 -25.84
C GLY A 195 2.19 5.39 -24.64
N ALA A 196 2.26 4.24 -23.95
CA ALA A 196 3.29 4.00 -22.94
C ALA A 196 4.70 4.16 -23.57
N VAL A 197 5.54 4.99 -22.93
CA VAL A 197 6.88 5.41 -23.42
C VAL A 197 7.79 4.23 -23.77
N ALA A 198 7.57 3.08 -23.14
CA ALA A 198 8.15 1.81 -23.51
C ALA A 198 7.06 0.74 -23.49
N SER A 199 6.63 0.26 -24.65
CA SER A 199 5.75 -0.90 -24.74
C SER A 199 6.51 -2.14 -24.23
N ASP A 200 6.39 -2.43 -22.94
CA ASP A 200 6.96 -3.61 -22.28
C ASP A 200 5.88 -4.71 -22.21
N PRO A 201 5.92 -5.72 -23.10
CA PRO A 201 4.91 -6.77 -23.11
C PRO A 201 4.94 -7.64 -21.85
N GLU A 202 6.09 -7.76 -21.17
CA GLU A 202 6.20 -8.50 -19.92
C GLU A 202 5.53 -7.75 -18.78
N LEU A 203 5.72 -6.42 -18.70
CA LEU A 203 5.01 -5.59 -17.73
C LEU A 203 3.50 -5.66 -17.97
N ALA A 204 3.07 -5.56 -19.22
CA ALA A 204 1.66 -5.68 -19.58
C ALA A 204 1.07 -7.05 -19.18
N ALA A 205 1.83 -8.14 -19.38
CA ALA A 205 1.44 -9.48 -18.92
C ALA A 205 1.38 -9.58 -17.39
N HIS A 206 2.34 -8.98 -16.68
CA HIS A 206 2.34 -8.93 -15.21
C HIS A 206 1.13 -8.18 -14.66
N VAL A 207 0.81 -7.00 -15.20
CA VAL A 207 -0.37 -6.22 -14.79
C VAL A 207 -1.67 -6.98 -15.06
N ARG A 208 -1.78 -7.70 -16.18
CA ARG A 208 -2.94 -8.58 -16.44
C ARG A 208 -3.05 -9.70 -15.41
N SER A 209 -1.92 -10.33 -15.06
CA SER A 209 -1.88 -11.39 -14.03
C SER A 209 -2.33 -10.87 -12.66
N LEU A 210 -1.83 -9.72 -12.25
CA LEU A 210 -2.23 -9.08 -10.98
C LEU A 210 -3.75 -8.86 -10.90
N ARG A 211 -4.36 -8.38 -11.98
CA ARG A 211 -5.81 -8.12 -12.07
C ARG A 211 -6.68 -9.38 -12.10
N ALA A 212 -6.10 -10.52 -12.49
CA ALA A 212 -6.80 -11.80 -12.52
C ALA A 212 -6.87 -12.46 -11.14
N LEU A 213 -6.09 -11.97 -10.16
CA LEU A 213 -6.15 -12.48 -8.79
C LEU A 213 -7.49 -12.08 -8.15
N PRO A 214 -8.21 -13.02 -7.51
CA PRO A 214 -9.43 -12.71 -6.78
C PRO A 214 -9.18 -11.63 -5.72
N VAL A 215 -10.07 -10.63 -5.68
CA VAL A 215 -10.02 -9.47 -4.76
C VAL A 215 -10.07 -9.89 -3.27
N GLU A 216 -10.34 -11.16 -2.96
CA GLU A 216 -10.39 -11.71 -1.60
C GLU A 216 -9.11 -11.45 -0.78
N ARG A 217 -7.95 -11.22 -1.41
CA ARG A 217 -6.71 -10.85 -0.70
C ARG A 217 -6.66 -9.41 -0.19
N ALA A 218 -7.43 -8.48 -0.77
CA ALA A 218 -7.42 -7.08 -0.35
C ALA A 218 -8.18 -6.83 0.96
N GLY A 219 -9.09 -7.74 1.35
CA GLY A 219 -9.94 -7.62 2.54
C GLY A 219 -9.53 -8.47 3.74
N ALA A 220 -8.60 -9.43 3.58
CA ALA A 220 -8.19 -10.35 4.64
C ALA A 220 -7.06 -9.81 5.53
N VAL A 221 -6.42 -8.70 5.16
CA VAL A 221 -5.35 -8.04 5.94
C VAL A 221 -5.90 -6.95 6.89
N GLY A 222 -7.20 -6.64 6.78
CA GLY A 222 -7.86 -5.53 7.49
C GLY A 222 -9.09 -5.89 8.31
N ARG A 223 -9.35 -7.16 8.62
CA ARG A 223 -10.39 -7.56 9.60
C ARG A 223 -9.75 -8.19 10.83
#